data_AF-A0A090ML81-F1
#
_entry.id   AF-A0A090ML81-F1
#
_cell.length_a   1.000
_cell.length_b   1.000
_cell.length_c   1.000
_cell.angle_alpha   90.00
_cell.angle_beta   90.00
_cell.angle_gamma   90.00
#
_symmetry.space_group_name_H-M   'P 1'
#
loop_
_entity.id
_entity.type
_entity.pdbx_description
1 polymer ?
#
loop_
_entity_poly.entity_id
_entity_poly.type
_entity_poly.pdbx_seq_one_letter_code
_entity_poly.pdbx_strand_id
1 'polypeptide(L)'
;MMKDGFVLRHDPQEARDGEVQPIEGAFLACTLWLADVYVLLGRVDDARELYLRVHGIANDVGLLSEEYDPTLRRQTGNFPQALTHIAMINSAQNIFAALHPDKPAVQRAKKN
;
A
#
# COMPACT_ATOMS: atom_id res chain seq x y z
N MET A 1 -4.20 -6.32 -10.98
CA MET A 1 -2.98 -7.01 -11.47
C MET A 1 -1.79 -6.62 -10.60
N MET A 2 -0.86 -7.55 -10.31
CA MET A 2 0.38 -7.23 -9.57
C MET A 2 1.61 -7.41 -10.46
N LYS A 3 2.60 -6.54 -10.30
CA LYS A 3 3.91 -6.61 -10.95
C LYS A 3 5.00 -6.36 -9.92
N ASP A 4 5.98 -7.25 -9.86
CA ASP A 4 7.12 -7.17 -8.91
C ASP A 4 6.71 -7.00 -7.43
N GLY A 5 5.54 -7.53 -7.07
CA GLY A 5 4.98 -7.43 -5.72
C GLY A 5 4.23 -6.12 -5.43
N PHE A 6 3.96 -5.29 -6.42
CA PHE A 6 3.15 -4.07 -6.27
C PHE A 6 1.89 -4.13 -7.14
N VAL A 7 0.86 -3.39 -6.75
CA VAL A 7 -0.44 -3.35 -7.45
C VAL A 7 -0.43 -2.24 -8.51
N LEU A 8 -0.75 -2.60 -9.74
CA LEU A 8 -0.97 -1.65 -10.82
C LEU A 8 -2.41 -1.12 -10.79
N ARG A 9 -2.62 0.14 -11.19
CA ARG A 9 -3.96 0.72 -11.34
C ARG A 9 -4.67 0.18 -12.58
N HIS A 10 -3.93 0.03 -13.66
CA HIS A 10 -4.42 -0.46 -14.95
C HIS A 10 -3.65 -1.71 -15.39
N ASP A 11 -4.30 -2.56 -16.18
CA ASP A 11 -3.63 -3.66 -16.86
C ASP A 11 -2.82 -3.08 -18.04
N PRO A 12 -1.49 -3.28 -18.09
CA PRO A 12 -0.67 -2.83 -19.21
C PRO A 12 -1.11 -3.42 -20.56
N GLN A 13 -1.85 -4.53 -20.56
CA GLN A 13 -2.39 -5.20 -21.75
C GLN A 13 -3.70 -4.58 -22.26
N GLU A 14 -4.35 -3.71 -21.47
CA GLU A 14 -5.61 -3.03 -21.84
C GLU A 14 -5.39 -1.70 -22.58
N ALA A 15 -4.14 -1.38 -22.96
CA ALA A 15 -3.86 -0.19 -23.76
C ALA A 15 -4.69 -0.20 -25.05
N ARG A 16 -5.55 0.81 -25.20
CA ARG A 16 -6.39 0.98 -26.40
C ARG A 16 -5.52 1.39 -27.56
N ASP A 17 -5.85 0.92 -28.76
CA ASP A 17 -5.13 1.30 -29.99
C ASP A 17 -4.98 2.83 -30.10
N GLY A 18 -3.72 3.29 -30.13
CA GLY A 18 -3.36 4.70 -30.26
C GLY A 18 -3.05 5.45 -28.95
N GLU A 19 -3.28 4.85 -27.78
CA GLU A 19 -2.88 5.45 -26.49
C GLU A 19 -1.45 5.06 -26.11
N VAL A 20 -0.53 6.03 -26.13
CA VAL A 20 0.75 5.89 -25.43
C VAL A 20 0.45 6.09 -23.94
N GLN A 21 0.15 4.99 -23.24
CA GLN A 21 0.09 5.05 -21.80
C GLN A 21 1.47 5.50 -21.29
N PRO A 22 1.54 6.50 -20.38
CA PRO A 22 2.78 6.77 -19.67
C PRO A 22 3.30 5.46 -19.08
N ILE A 23 4.62 5.35 -18.87
CA ILE A 23 5.17 4.26 -18.06
C ILE A 23 4.63 4.48 -16.63
N GLU A 24 3.43 3.95 -16.34
CA GLU A 24 2.79 4.07 -15.04
C GLU A 24 3.54 3.19 -14.05
N GLY A 25 3.95 3.79 -12.93
CA GLY A 25 4.46 3.03 -11.81
C GLY A 25 3.32 2.30 -11.11
N ALA A 26 3.66 1.32 -10.28
CA ALA A 26 2.68 0.69 -9.42
C ALA A 26 2.13 1.69 -8.40
N PHE A 27 0.82 1.70 -8.19
CA PHE A 27 0.17 2.68 -7.32
C PHE A 27 0.26 2.22 -5.86
N LEU A 28 0.99 3.00 -5.05
CA LEU A 28 1.39 2.56 -3.72
C LEU A 28 0.22 2.45 -2.75
N ALA A 29 -0.74 3.38 -2.81
CA ALA A 29 -1.94 3.30 -2.00
C ALA A 29 -2.78 2.04 -2.30
N CYS A 30 -2.91 1.63 -3.57
CA CYS A 30 -3.60 0.38 -3.92
C CYS A 30 -2.86 -0.86 -3.38
N THR A 31 -1.54 -0.81 -3.36
CA THR A 31 -0.73 -1.90 -2.77
C THR A 31 -0.97 -2.02 -1.27
N LEU A 32 -1.07 -0.89 -0.56
CA LEU A 32 -1.38 -0.87 0.87
C LEU A 32 -2.83 -1.29 1.16
N TRP A 33 -3.80 -0.89 0.34
CA TRP A 33 -5.18 -1.37 0.48
C TRP A 33 -5.30 -2.88 0.24
N LEU A 34 -4.48 -3.48 -0.61
CA LEU A 34 -4.41 -4.94 -0.71
C LEU A 34 -3.89 -5.57 0.60
N ALA A 35 -2.96 -4.93 1.29
CA ALA A 35 -2.54 -5.38 2.62
C ALA A 35 -3.71 -5.30 3.62
N ASP A 36 -4.53 -4.24 3.58
CA ASP A 36 -5.75 -4.15 4.40
C ASP A 36 -6.72 -5.29 4.09
N VAL A 37 -6.92 -5.64 2.81
CA VAL A 37 -7.73 -6.80 2.40
C VAL A 37 -7.15 -8.10 2.96
N TYR A 38 -5.82 -8.28 2.94
CA TYR A 38 -5.20 -9.45 3.57
C TYR A 38 -5.42 -9.49 5.08
N VAL A 39 -5.38 -8.36 5.79
CA VAL A 39 -5.77 -8.30 7.20
C VAL A 39 -7.21 -8.79 7.40
N LEU A 40 -8.16 -8.29 6.59
CA LEU A 40 -9.57 -8.68 6.67
C LEU A 40 -9.81 -10.17 6.39
N LEU A 41 -8.98 -10.77 5.54
CA LEU A 41 -9.00 -12.21 5.24
C LEU A 41 -8.28 -13.06 6.30
N GLY A 42 -7.73 -12.47 7.36
CA GLY A 42 -6.92 -13.16 8.37
C GLY A 42 -5.51 -13.55 7.89
N ARG A 43 -5.10 -13.09 6.70
CA ARG A 43 -3.79 -13.32 6.08
C ARG A 43 -2.79 -12.26 6.54
N VAL A 44 -2.58 -12.18 7.85
CA VAL A 44 -1.83 -11.07 8.48
C VAL A 44 -0.36 -11.05 8.09
N ASP A 45 0.26 -12.22 7.89
CA ASP A 45 1.66 -12.30 7.44
C ASP A 45 1.84 -11.77 6.02
N ASP A 46 0.92 -12.10 5.10
CA ASP A 46 0.92 -11.57 3.72
C ASP A 46 0.71 -10.05 3.72
N ALA A 47 -0.19 -9.55 4.58
CA ALA A 47 -0.40 -8.11 4.76
C ALA A 47 0.89 -7.42 5.22
N ARG A 48 1.60 -8.03 6.20
CA ARG A 48 2.85 -7.50 6.74
C ARG A 48 3.96 -7.50 5.69
N GLU A 49 4.09 -8.55 4.90
CA GLU A 49 5.08 -8.60 3.82
C GLU A 49 4.84 -7.47 2.81
N LEU A 50 3.59 -7.31 2.37
CA LEU A 50 3.22 -6.30 1.40
C LEU A 50 3.42 -4.88 1.94
N TYR A 51 3.06 -4.64 3.20
CA TYR A 51 3.34 -3.39 3.91
C TYR A 51 4.84 -3.09 3.96
N LEU A 52 5.66 -4.06 4.38
CA LEU A 52 7.12 -3.87 4.50
C LEU A 52 7.76 -3.63 3.13
N ARG A 53 7.23 -4.22 2.06
CA ARG A 53 7.68 -3.97 0.69
C ARG A 53 7.49 -2.49 0.30
N VAL A 54 6.32 -1.90 0.58
CA VAL A 54 6.07 -0.47 0.33
C VAL A 54 6.89 0.40 1.29
N HIS A 55 7.04 0.01 2.55
CA HIS A 55 7.86 0.75 3.51
C HIS A 55 9.34 0.80 3.09
N GLY A 56 9.86 -0.31 2.55
CA GLY A 56 11.26 -0.45 2.15
C GLY A 56 11.70 0.40 0.96
N ILE A 57 10.77 1.05 0.25
CA ILE A 57 11.07 1.96 -0.86
C ILE A 57 10.96 3.44 -0.48
N ALA A 58 10.59 3.74 0.77
CA ALA A 58 10.59 5.11 1.26
C ALA A 58 12.00 5.70 1.20
N ASN A 59 12.11 7.03 1.02
CA ASN A 59 13.41 7.68 1.05
C ASN A 59 13.99 7.75 2.48
N ASP A 60 15.15 8.37 2.62
CA ASP A 60 15.90 8.56 3.86
C ASP A 60 15.12 9.29 4.98
N VAL A 61 14.13 10.10 4.62
CA VAL A 61 13.23 10.79 5.55
C VAL A 61 11.84 10.15 5.66
N GLY A 62 11.65 8.96 5.08
CA GLY A 62 10.42 8.18 5.20
C GLY A 62 9.28 8.61 4.26
N LEU A 63 9.57 9.41 3.24
CA LEU A 63 8.58 9.90 2.28
C LEU A 63 8.39 8.96 1.08
N LEU A 64 7.15 8.89 0.60
CA LEU A 64 6.72 8.12 -0.56
C LEU A 64 6.00 8.99 -1.60
N SER A 65 6.14 8.63 -2.88
CA SER A 65 5.36 9.21 -3.97
C SER A 65 4.03 8.48 -4.14
N GLU A 66 3.32 8.88 -5.18
CA GLU A 66 2.08 8.25 -5.62
C GLU A 66 2.31 6.85 -6.20
N GLU A 67 3.34 6.73 -7.02
CA GLU A 67 3.67 5.54 -7.77
C GLU A 67 5.12 5.13 -7.56
N TYR A 68 5.42 3.86 -7.81
CA TYR A 68 6.78 3.35 -7.82
C TYR A 68 7.03 2.53 -9.08
N ASP A 69 8.09 2.85 -9.80
CA ASP A 69 8.54 2.05 -10.93
C ASP A 69 9.45 0.91 -10.40
N PRO A 70 8.99 -0.35 -10.41
CA PRO A 70 9.79 -1.47 -9.91
C PRO A 70 10.94 -1.86 -10.84
N THR A 71 10.88 -1.47 -12.12
CA THR A 71 11.92 -1.78 -13.12
C THR A 71 13.10 -0.84 -12.95
N LEU A 72 12.84 0.47 -12.91
CA LEU A 72 13.86 1.50 -12.70
C LEU A 72 14.16 1.76 -11.22
N ARG A 73 13.36 1.17 -10.32
CA ARG A 73 13.48 1.29 -8.86
C ARG A 73 13.47 2.73 -8.37
N ARG A 74 12.48 3.50 -8.83
CA ARG A 74 12.34 4.94 -8.49
C ARG A 74 10.91 5.31 -8.13
N GLN A 75 10.81 6.31 -7.26
CA GLN A 75 9.56 7.01 -6.92
C GLN A 75 9.10 7.81 -8.15
N THR A 76 7.82 7.72 -8.50
CA THR A 76 7.20 8.41 -9.66
C THR A 76 5.88 9.06 -9.28
N GLY A 77 5.43 10.01 -10.11
CA GLY A 77 4.19 10.77 -9.85
C GLY A 77 4.36 11.81 -8.75
N ASN A 78 3.25 12.15 -8.09
CA ASN A 78 3.24 13.18 -7.06
C ASN A 78 4.12 12.82 -5.86
N PHE A 79 4.93 13.77 -5.37
CA PHE A 79 5.81 13.57 -4.22
C PHE A 79 5.91 14.82 -3.34
N PRO A 80 5.78 14.71 -2.00
CA PRO A 80 5.30 13.52 -1.26
C PRO A 80 3.79 13.34 -1.45
N GLN A 81 3.31 12.11 -1.63
CA GLN A 81 1.88 11.86 -1.86
C GLN A 81 1.14 11.60 -0.54
N ALA A 82 0.28 12.53 -0.13
CA ALA A 82 -0.47 12.43 1.13
C ALA A 82 -1.32 11.15 1.22
N LEU A 83 -1.98 10.77 0.13
CA LEU A 83 -2.82 9.57 0.08
C LEU A 83 -2.04 8.29 0.38
N THR A 84 -0.84 8.14 -0.19
CA THR A 84 0.05 7.00 0.06
C THR A 84 0.41 6.91 1.55
N HIS A 85 0.71 8.03 2.19
CA HIS A 85 1.05 8.06 3.62
C HIS A 85 -0.15 7.77 4.52
N ILE A 86 -1.36 8.25 4.17
CA ILE A 86 -2.59 7.90 4.90
C ILE A 86 -2.84 6.39 4.82
N ALA A 87 -2.72 5.80 3.62
CA ALA A 87 -2.84 4.35 3.45
C ALA A 87 -1.79 3.60 4.29
N MET A 88 -0.54 4.09 4.32
CA MET A 88 0.55 3.48 5.09
C MET A 88 0.24 3.46 6.60
N ILE A 89 -0.23 4.58 7.15
CA ILE A 89 -0.59 4.68 8.57
C ILE A 89 -1.74 3.74 8.90
N ASN A 90 -2.79 3.72 8.07
CA ASN A 90 -3.97 2.88 8.29
C ASN A 90 -3.60 1.39 8.23
N SER A 91 -2.84 0.95 7.23
CA SER A 91 -2.42 -0.45 7.12
C SER A 91 -1.53 -0.89 8.27
N ALA A 92 -0.63 -0.01 8.74
CA ALA A 92 0.17 -0.30 9.94
C ALA A 92 -0.72 -0.51 11.17
N GLN A 93 -1.75 0.32 11.37
CA GLN A 93 -2.71 0.20 12.46
C GLN A 93 -3.53 -1.10 12.36
N ASN A 94 -4.01 -1.44 11.16
CA ASN A 94 -4.79 -2.64 10.91
C ASN A 94 -3.97 -3.92 11.20
N ILE A 95 -2.74 -3.98 10.68
CA ILE A 95 -1.82 -5.11 10.92
C ILE A 95 -1.49 -5.21 12.41
N PHE A 96 -1.21 -4.07 13.07
CA PHE A 96 -0.92 -4.06 14.50
C PHE A 96 -2.10 -4.58 15.33
N ALA A 97 -3.33 -4.15 15.02
CA ALA A 97 -4.53 -4.62 15.70
C ALA A 97 -4.74 -6.12 15.49
N ALA A 98 -4.56 -6.62 14.27
CA ALA A 98 -4.72 -8.03 13.94
C ALA A 98 -3.68 -8.93 14.63
N LEU A 99 -2.45 -8.45 14.81
CA LEU A 99 -1.40 -9.15 15.57
C LEU A 99 -1.58 -9.08 17.09
N HIS A 100 -2.43 -8.19 17.59
CA HIS A 100 -2.64 -7.97 19.03
C HIS A 100 -4.12 -7.83 19.38
N PRO A 101 -4.92 -8.89 19.17
CA PRO A 101 -6.38 -8.84 19.38
C PRO A 101 -6.77 -8.51 20.83
N ASP A 102 -5.88 -8.77 21.80
CA ASP A 102 -6.13 -8.58 23.23
C ASP A 102 -5.76 -7.17 23.75
N LYS A 103 -5.27 -6.25 22.90
CA LYS A 103 -5.01 -4.87 23.32
C LYS A 103 -6.33 -4.10 23.51
N PRO A 104 -6.48 -3.29 24.56
CA PRO A 104 -7.73 -2.65 24.96
C PRO A 104 -8.11 -1.45 24.08
N ALA A 105 -8.05 -1.58 22.76
CA ALA A 105 -8.83 -0.75 21.85
C ALA A 105 -10.32 -1.15 21.85
N VAL A 106 -10.68 -2.20 22.61
CA VAL A 106 -12.06 -2.61 22.86
C VAL A 106 -12.72 -1.65 23.85
N GLN A 107 -13.42 -0.67 23.28
CA GLN A 107 -14.62 -0.01 23.83
C GLN A 107 -14.44 0.94 25.03
N ARG A 108 -13.95 2.15 24.75
CA ARG A 108 -14.11 3.33 25.64
C ARG A 108 -15.58 3.72 25.92
N ALA A 109 -16.54 3.05 25.31
CA ALA A 109 -17.97 3.37 25.38
C ALA A 109 -18.77 2.51 26.39
N LYS A 110 -18.15 1.58 27.12
CA LYS A 110 -18.85 0.84 28.19
C LYS A 110 -18.23 1.13 29.56
N LYS A 111 -18.49 2.33 30.06
CA LYS A 111 -18.55 2.56 31.50
C LYS A 111 -19.57 3.66 31.79
N ASN A 112 -20.63 3.24 32.50
CA ASN A 112 -21.74 3.97 33.11
C ASN A 112 -23.07 3.80 32.37
#